data_AF-A0A8T0KQX2-F1
#
_entry.id   AF-A0A8T0KQX2-F1
#
_cell.length_a   1.000
_cell.length_b   1.000
_cell.length_c   1.000
_cell.angle_alpha   90.00
_cell.angle_beta   90.00
_cell.angle_gamma   90.00
#
_symmetry.space_group_name_H-M   'P 1'
#
loop_
_entity.id
_entity.type
_entity.pdbx_description
1 polymer ?
#
loop_
_entity_poly.entity_id
_entity_poly.type
_entity_poly.pdbx_seq_one_letter_code
_entity_poly.pdbx_strand_id
1 'polypeptide(L)'
;MGDLQLYPVSVKTQTGEKLELQLNPGDSVMDVRQFLLDAPETCFITCYDLLLHTKDASTHHLEDYNEISEVADITTGGCSLEMVPAFYDDRSIRAHVHRTRELLSLSNLHASLSTSLALQNEISQNKGSNSADTLKPEVPELDGLGYMEDISGSLGNLLSSPLKDIKCVESIVFSSFNPPPSYRRLLEDLIYLDVITLEGNKFCITGSTKMFYVNSSSANTLDPRQSKATFEATNLVALLQKISPKFKKR
;
A
#
# COMPACT_ATOMS: atom_id res chain seq x y z
N MET A 1 -9.84 25.83 22.38
CA MET A 1 -9.24 25.50 21.07
C MET A 1 -7.76 25.39 21.33
N GLY A 2 -7.27 24.17 21.59
CA GLY A 2 -5.83 23.94 21.68
C GLY A 2 -5.30 23.86 20.25
N ASP A 3 -4.31 24.68 19.92
CA ASP A 3 -3.66 24.62 18.61
C ASP A 3 -3.04 23.23 18.43
N LEU A 4 -3.39 22.56 17.32
CA LEU A 4 -2.85 21.25 16.96
C LEU A 4 -1.39 21.44 16.56
N GLN A 5 -0.49 21.42 17.53
CA GLN A 5 0.94 21.62 17.27
C GLN A 5 1.54 20.32 16.76
N LEU A 6 1.85 20.31 15.46
CA LEU A 6 2.48 19.17 14.78
C LEU A 6 3.99 19.29 14.84
N TYR A 7 4.66 18.18 15.16
CA TYR A 7 6.10 18.09 15.25
C TYR A 7 6.65 17.19 14.15
N PRO A 8 7.64 17.65 13.37
CA PRO A 8 8.27 16.82 12.36
C PRO A 8 9.14 15.74 13.00
N VAL A 9 8.89 14.48 12.63
CA VAL A 9 9.62 13.30 13.10
C VAL A 9 10.04 12.47 11.89
N SER A 10 11.33 12.17 11.78
CA SER A 10 11.85 11.33 10.70
C SER A 10 11.66 9.85 11.03
N VAL A 11 11.10 9.07 10.11
CA VAL A 11 10.98 7.61 10.15
C VAL A 11 12.03 6.99 9.24
N LYS A 12 12.83 6.10 9.80
CA LYS A 12 13.71 5.21 9.04
C LYS A 12 12.93 3.94 8.69
N THR A 13 12.69 3.75 7.40
CA THR A 13 11.97 2.59 6.86
C THR A 13 12.85 1.34 6.83
N GLN A 14 12.24 0.16 6.65
CA GLN A 14 12.99 -1.10 6.48
C GLN A 14 13.83 -1.15 5.20
N THR A 15 13.49 -0.34 4.19
CA THR A 15 14.25 -0.22 2.94
C THR A 15 15.49 0.68 3.10
N GLY A 16 15.61 1.38 4.23
CA GLY A 16 16.69 2.33 4.54
C GLY A 16 16.37 3.76 4.10
N GLU A 17 15.22 3.99 3.48
CA GLU A 17 14.72 5.32 3.11
C GLU A 17 14.22 6.06 4.35
N LYS A 18 14.31 7.39 4.32
CA LYS A 18 13.82 8.26 5.40
C LYS A 18 12.55 8.95 4.92
N LEU A 19 11.49 8.81 5.71
CA LEU A 19 10.21 9.49 5.51
C LEU A 19 10.03 10.54 6.61
N GLU A 20 9.46 11.70 6.31
CA GLU A 20 9.12 12.71 7.32
C GLU A 20 7.64 12.62 7.68
N LEU A 21 7.35 12.51 8.98
CA LEU A 21 6.00 12.48 9.55
C LEU A 21 5.76 13.75 10.36
N GLN A 22 4.51 14.19 10.38
CA GLN A 22 4.05 15.24 11.29
C GLN A 22 3.17 14.60 12.35
N LEU A 23 3.64 14.61 13.59
CA LEU A 23 2.97 13.94 14.71
C LEU A 23 2.54 14.95 15.78
N ASN A 24 1.37 14.72 16.34
CA ASN A 24 0.87 15.37 17.54
C ASN A 24 1.17 14.48 18.76
N PRO A 25 1.54 15.03 19.94
CA PRO A 25 1.77 14.21 21.13
C PRO A 25 0.57 13.33 21.53
N GLY A 26 -0.65 13.76 21.20
CA GLY A 26 -1.87 12.98 21.45
C GLY A 26 -2.22 11.95 20.37
N ASP A 27 -1.41 11.81 19.31
CA ASP A 27 -1.66 10.76 18.30
C ASP A 27 -1.39 9.38 18.91
N SER A 28 -2.21 8.40 18.53
CA SER A 28 -1.97 7.01 18.92
C SER A 28 -0.93 6.36 17.99
N VAL A 29 -0.23 5.35 18.49
CA VAL A 29 0.69 4.54 17.65
C VAL A 29 -0.06 3.89 16.48
N MET A 30 -1.33 3.55 16.65
CA MET A 30 -2.19 3.07 15.56
C MET A 30 -2.37 4.10 14.44
N ASP A 31 -2.54 5.38 14.77
CA ASP A 31 -2.66 6.45 13.78
C ASP A 31 -1.34 6.63 13.00
N VAL A 32 -0.19 6.53 13.68
CA VAL A 32 1.13 6.54 13.04
C VAL A 32 1.28 5.36 12.08
N ARG A 33 0.88 4.15 12.50
CA ARG A 33 0.90 2.97 11.62
C ARG A 33 -0.02 3.15 10.42
N GLN A 34 -1.21 3.73 10.62
CA GLN A 34 -2.14 4.00 9.54
C GLN A 34 -1.55 4.99 8.52
N PHE A 35 -0.92 6.07 8.98
CA PHE A 35 -0.21 7.00 8.10
C PHE A 35 0.87 6.29 7.27
N LEU A 36 1.69 5.45 7.91
CA LEU A 36 2.73 4.67 7.22
C LEU A 36 2.14 3.68 6.20
N LEU A 37 0.92 3.17 6.43
CA LEU A 37 0.24 2.30 5.46
C LEU A 37 -0.33 3.07 4.26
N ASP A 38 -0.54 4.38 4.39
CA ASP A 38 -1.05 5.27 3.34
C ASP A 38 0.08 5.91 2.52
N ALA A 39 1.30 5.97 3.06
CA ALA A 39 2.48 6.43 2.33
C ALA A 39 2.92 5.41 1.26
N PRO A 40 3.14 5.82 0.00
CA PRO A 40 3.48 4.90 -1.09
C PRO A 40 4.78 4.13 -0.87
N GLU A 41 5.72 4.70 -0.12
CA GLU A 41 7.02 4.10 0.20
C GLU A 41 6.91 2.91 1.17
N THR A 42 5.92 2.91 2.05
CA THR A 42 5.76 1.92 3.14
C THR A 42 4.45 1.14 3.10
N CYS A 43 3.53 1.47 2.18
CA CYS A 43 2.19 0.87 2.10
C CYS A 43 2.16 -0.66 1.98
N PHE A 44 3.23 -1.28 1.46
CA PHE A 44 3.39 -2.72 1.30
C PHE A 44 4.06 -3.40 2.50
N ILE A 45 4.49 -2.65 3.51
CA ILE A 45 5.13 -3.14 4.73
C ILE A 45 4.09 -3.10 5.85
N THR A 46 3.56 -4.25 6.26
CA THR A 46 2.47 -4.32 7.26
C THR A 46 2.84 -5.04 8.55
N CYS A 47 4.05 -5.62 8.63
CA CYS A 47 4.52 -6.33 9.82
C CYS A 47 5.89 -5.77 10.21
N TYR A 48 5.88 -4.96 11.26
CA TYR A 48 7.03 -4.25 11.78
C TYR A 48 6.75 -3.74 13.18
N ASP A 49 7.81 -3.61 13.96
CA ASP A 49 7.83 -2.91 15.22
C ASP A 49 8.27 -1.47 14.97
N LEU A 50 7.72 -0.54 15.76
CA LEU A 50 8.13 0.86 15.73
C LEU A 50 8.94 1.16 16.96
N LEU A 51 10.19 1.58 16.74
CA LEU A 51 11.08 2.03 17.78
C LEU A 51 11.20 3.55 17.74
N LEU A 52 11.00 4.20 18.88
CA LEU A 52 11.18 5.63 19.04
C LEU A 52 12.52 5.91 19.71
N HIS A 53 13.39 6.61 18.99
CA HIS A 53 14.67 7.10 19.48
C HIS A 53 14.51 8.52 19.98
N THR A 54 14.86 8.76 21.24
CA THR A 54 14.84 10.08 21.86
C THR A 54 16.23 10.73 21.87
N LYS A 55 16.29 12.01 22.18
CA LYS A 55 17.56 12.78 22.28
C LYS A 55 18.57 12.19 23.26
N ASP A 56 18.09 11.50 24.30
CA ASP A 56 18.92 10.88 25.33
C ASP A 56 19.52 9.54 24.88
N ALA A 57 19.45 9.24 23.57
CA ALA A 57 19.83 7.96 22.96
C ALA A 57 19.10 6.74 23.53
N SER A 58 17.92 6.97 24.14
CA SER A 58 17.05 5.91 24.62
C SER A 58 16.13 5.46 23.48
N THR A 59 15.96 4.14 23.35
CA THR A 59 15.07 3.54 22.35
C THR A 59 13.88 2.92 23.06
N HIS A 60 12.68 3.36 22.72
CA HIS A 60 11.43 2.87 23.28
C HIS A 60 10.63 2.11 22.23
N HIS A 61 10.09 0.96 22.60
CA HIS A 61 9.18 0.21 21.75
C HIS A 61 7.78 0.83 21.83
N LEU A 62 7.19 1.14 20.68
CA LEU A 62 5.84 1.69 20.60
C LEU A 62 4.82 0.56 20.54
N GLU A 63 3.99 0.45 21.57
CA GLU A 63 2.83 -0.46 21.56
C GLU A 63 1.62 0.23 20.92
N ASP A 64 0.78 -0.56 20.26
CA ASP A 64 -0.29 -0.05 19.41
C ASP A 64 -1.27 0.90 20.13
N TYR A 65 -1.55 0.66 21.41
CA TYR A 65 -2.54 1.42 22.16
C TYR A 65 -1.99 2.62 22.94
N ASN A 66 -0.67 2.83 22.91
CA ASN A 66 -0.09 4.00 23.57
C ASN A 66 -0.27 5.26 22.73
N GLU A 67 -0.39 6.38 23.42
CA GLU A 67 -0.19 7.69 22.80
C GLU A 67 1.31 8.00 22.70
N ILE A 68 1.70 8.80 21.71
CA ILE A 68 3.11 9.19 21.56
C ILE A 68 3.62 9.92 22.81
N SER A 69 2.79 10.76 23.44
CA SER A 69 3.13 11.51 24.66
C SER A 69 3.38 10.62 25.88
N GLU A 70 2.79 9.42 25.95
CA GLU A 70 3.01 8.48 27.05
C GLU A 70 4.40 7.86 26.99
N VAL A 71 4.95 7.71 25.79
CA VAL A 71 6.24 7.06 25.57
C VAL A 71 7.39 8.07 25.51
N ALA A 72 7.19 9.20 24.85
CA ALA A 72 8.21 10.26 24.83
C ALA A 72 7.63 11.65 24.54
N ASP A 73 8.32 12.66 25.05
CA ASP A 73 8.03 14.04 24.75
C ASP A 73 8.63 14.47 23.39
N ILE A 74 7.82 14.38 22.34
CA ILE A 74 8.21 14.83 20.98
C ILE A 74 8.32 16.35 20.85
N THR A 75 7.81 17.12 21.82
CA THR A 75 7.82 18.60 21.75
C THR A 75 9.23 19.17 21.89
N THR A 76 10.10 18.44 22.57
CA THR A 76 11.50 18.81 22.77
C THR A 76 12.30 18.70 21.45
N GLY A 77 11.78 18.02 20.42
CA GLY A 77 12.43 17.82 19.12
C GLY A 77 13.57 16.79 19.16
N GLY A 78 14.11 16.38 18.01
CA GLY A 78 15.21 15.40 17.92
C GLY A 78 14.82 13.93 18.12
N CYS A 79 13.53 13.63 18.08
CA CYS A 79 13.01 12.27 18.05
C CYS A 79 13.10 11.69 16.63
N SER A 80 13.36 10.40 16.52
CA SER A 80 13.28 9.67 15.25
C SER A 80 12.64 8.31 15.45
N LEU A 81 11.88 7.87 14.46
CA LEU A 81 11.22 6.57 14.44
C LEU A 81 12.02 5.61 13.57
N GLU A 82 12.04 4.34 13.94
CA GLU A 82 12.66 3.28 13.15
C GLU A 82 11.69 2.11 13.02
N MET A 83 11.46 1.68 11.77
CA MET A 83 10.70 0.48 11.46
C MET A 83 11.63 -0.73 11.52
N VAL A 84 11.38 -1.63 12.46
CA VAL A 84 12.16 -2.87 12.62
C VAL A 84 11.33 -4.06 12.13
N PRO A 85 11.91 -5.00 11.36
CA PRO A 85 11.20 -6.20 10.93
C PRO A 85 10.71 -7.02 12.13
N ALA A 86 9.42 -7.34 12.14
CA ALA A 86 8.78 -8.19 13.14
C ALA A 86 8.41 -9.56 12.55
N PHE A 87 8.07 -10.51 13.41
CA PHE A 87 7.58 -11.82 12.98
C PHE A 87 6.06 -11.78 12.77
N TYR A 88 5.62 -12.42 11.69
CA TYR A 88 4.20 -12.66 11.46
C TYR A 88 3.63 -13.66 12.46
N ASP A 89 2.42 -13.38 12.89
CA ASP A 89 1.49 -14.31 13.54
C ASP A 89 0.31 -14.63 12.61
N ASP A 90 -0.61 -15.49 13.04
CA ASP A 90 -1.81 -15.86 12.26
C ASP A 90 -2.66 -14.65 11.84
N ARG A 91 -2.72 -13.59 12.66
CA ARG A 91 -3.55 -12.42 12.42
C ARG A 91 -2.87 -11.47 11.42
N SER A 92 -1.65 -11.05 11.72
CA SER A 92 -0.84 -10.13 10.92
C SER A 92 -0.56 -10.69 9.53
N ILE A 93 -0.32 -12.00 9.37
CA ILE A 93 -0.08 -12.57 8.03
C ILE A 93 -1.33 -12.52 7.16
N ARG A 94 -2.51 -12.76 7.74
CA ARG A 94 -3.79 -12.66 7.02
C ARG A 94 -4.13 -11.22 6.71
N ALA A 95 -3.85 -10.30 7.64
CA ALA A 95 -3.97 -8.86 7.41
C ALA A 95 -3.03 -8.40 6.28
N HIS A 96 -1.80 -8.90 6.23
CA HIS A 96 -0.83 -8.61 5.17
C HIS A 96 -1.33 -9.08 3.78
N VAL A 97 -1.88 -10.29 3.72
CA VAL A 97 -2.49 -10.81 2.48
C VAL A 97 -3.70 -9.99 2.07
N HIS A 98 -4.55 -9.60 3.02
CA HIS A 98 -5.70 -8.73 2.76
C HIS A 98 -5.25 -7.39 2.19
N ARG A 99 -4.33 -6.70 2.87
CA ARG A 99 -3.78 -5.42 2.42
C ARG A 99 -3.12 -5.53 1.05
N THR A 100 -2.37 -6.60 0.79
CA THR A 100 -1.78 -6.84 -0.54
C THR A 100 -2.84 -6.97 -1.61
N ARG A 101 -3.92 -7.72 -1.36
CA ARG A 101 -5.05 -7.83 -2.29
C ARG A 101 -5.74 -6.50 -2.51
N GLU A 102 -5.92 -5.71 -1.45
CA GLU A 102 -6.48 -4.37 -1.54
C GLU A 102 -5.60 -3.47 -2.39
N LEU A 103 -4.29 -3.39 -2.16
CA LEU A 103 -3.38 -2.59 -2.99
C LEU A 103 -3.44 -2.97 -4.47
N LEU A 104 -3.52 -4.28 -4.77
CA LEU A 104 -3.66 -4.79 -6.14
C LEU A 104 -5.06 -4.62 -6.74
N SER A 105 -6.06 -4.36 -5.91
CA SER A 105 -7.43 -4.07 -6.33
C SER A 105 -7.67 -2.57 -6.46
N LEU A 106 -7.05 -1.76 -5.60
CA LEU A 106 -7.09 -0.30 -5.55
C LEU A 106 -6.21 0.35 -6.63
N SER A 107 -5.27 -0.38 -7.22
CA SER A 107 -4.73 -0.03 -8.55
C SER A 107 -5.82 0.06 -9.65
N ASN A 108 -7.08 -0.32 -9.34
CA ASN A 108 -8.24 -0.08 -10.19
C ASN A 108 -9.14 1.10 -9.71
N LEU A 109 -8.94 1.69 -8.53
CA LEU A 109 -9.75 2.81 -8.03
C LEU A 109 -8.93 3.77 -7.15
N HIS A 110 -8.48 4.91 -7.70
CA HIS A 110 -8.56 6.24 -7.07
C HIS A 110 -8.04 7.35 -8.01
N ALA A 111 -8.80 7.66 -9.05
CA ALA A 111 -8.87 9.05 -9.48
C ALA A 111 -10.29 9.49 -9.11
N SER A 112 -10.43 10.42 -8.16
CA SER A 112 -11.74 11.04 -7.94
C SER A 112 -12.21 11.63 -9.29
N LEU A 113 -13.52 11.75 -9.50
CA LEU A 113 -14.03 12.40 -10.71
C LEU A 113 -13.36 13.77 -10.91
N SER A 114 -13.14 14.50 -9.81
CA SER A 114 -12.41 15.76 -9.77
C SER A 114 -10.94 15.63 -10.23
N THR A 115 -10.22 14.60 -9.78
CA THR A 115 -8.82 14.35 -10.20
C THR A 115 -8.75 13.97 -11.67
N SER A 116 -9.70 13.16 -12.15
CA SER A 116 -9.79 12.77 -13.57
C SER A 116 -10.09 13.98 -14.46
N LEU A 117 -11.02 14.83 -14.05
CA LEU A 117 -11.39 16.07 -14.75
C LEU A 117 -10.23 17.09 -14.74
N ALA A 118 -9.52 17.24 -13.63
CA ALA A 118 -8.34 18.11 -13.54
C ALA A 118 -7.24 17.65 -14.52
N LEU A 119 -6.94 16.35 -14.56
CA LEU A 119 -5.98 15.78 -15.51
C LEU A 119 -6.42 15.98 -16.97
N GLN A 120 -7.72 15.89 -17.25
CA GLN A 120 -8.26 16.10 -18.59
C GLN A 120 -8.21 17.58 -19.02
N ASN A 121 -8.39 18.50 -18.08
CA ASN A 121 -8.18 19.93 -18.30
C ASN A 121 -6.71 20.22 -18.62
N GLU A 122 -5.77 19.65 -17.87
CA GLU A 122 -4.33 19.77 -18.14
C GLU A 122 -3.94 19.22 -19.53
N ILE A 123 -4.49 18.06 -19.91
CA ILE A 123 -4.26 17.46 -21.24
C ILE A 123 -4.86 18.31 -22.38
N SER A 124 -6.02 18.94 -22.14
CA SER A 124 -6.71 19.78 -23.12
C SER A 124 -6.04 21.15 -23.27
N GLN A 125 -5.53 21.72 -22.17
CA GLN A 125 -4.72 22.95 -22.17
C GLN A 125 -3.39 22.73 -22.91
N ASN A 126 -2.72 21.58 -22.71
CA ASN A 126 -1.48 21.23 -23.43
C ASN A 126 -1.69 20.92 -24.92
N LYS A 127 -2.91 20.61 -25.38
CA LYS A 127 -3.22 20.51 -26.81
C LYS A 127 -3.50 21.87 -27.46
N GLY A 128 -3.71 22.93 -26.68
CA GLY A 128 -3.97 24.28 -27.16
C GLY A 128 -2.73 25.16 -27.35
N SER A 129 -1.56 24.76 -26.85
CA SER A 129 -0.37 25.63 -26.81
C SER A 129 0.55 25.56 -28.05
N ASN A 130 0.06 25.11 -29.20
CA ASN A 130 0.80 25.13 -30.48
C ASN A 130 0.09 25.98 -31.56
N SER A 131 -0.44 27.14 -31.18
CA SER A 131 -0.69 28.23 -32.13
C SER A 131 -0.44 29.57 -31.43
N ALA A 132 0.71 30.16 -31.73
CA ALA A 132 0.97 31.56 -31.46
C ALA A 132 0.00 32.43 -32.26
N ASP A 133 -0.79 33.30 -31.61
CA ASP A 133 -0.75 34.76 -31.84
C ASP A 133 -1.68 35.53 -30.86
N THR A 134 -1.09 36.51 -30.18
CA THR A 134 -1.56 37.83 -29.70
C THR A 134 -3.05 38.13 -29.36
N LEU A 135 -3.26 38.65 -28.12
CA LEU A 135 -4.20 39.70 -27.62
C LEU A 135 -5.26 39.33 -26.53
N LYS A 136 -5.03 39.90 -25.33
CA LYS A 136 -5.96 40.42 -24.27
C LYS A 136 -6.98 39.48 -23.59
N PRO A 137 -7.21 39.59 -22.25
CA PRO A 137 -8.13 38.72 -21.53
C PRO A 137 -9.56 39.28 -21.58
N GLU A 138 -10.49 38.52 -22.14
CA GLU A 138 -11.93 38.74 -21.95
C GLU A 138 -12.53 37.53 -21.23
N VAL A 139 -13.17 37.81 -20.11
CA VAL A 139 -13.95 36.88 -19.29
C VAL A 139 -15.24 36.55 -20.04
N PRO A 140 -15.56 35.28 -20.35
CA PRO A 140 -16.87 34.96 -20.87
C PRO A 140 -17.87 34.93 -19.71
N GLU A 141 -18.81 35.88 -19.76
CA GLU A 141 -19.93 36.05 -18.85
C GLU A 141 -20.81 34.80 -18.76
N LEU A 142 -21.35 34.59 -17.57
CA LEU A 142 -22.35 33.59 -17.24
C LEU A 142 -23.71 34.06 -17.75
N ASP A 143 -24.17 33.49 -18.87
CA ASP A 143 -25.49 33.81 -19.40
C ASP A 143 -26.30 32.53 -19.70
N GLY A 144 -27.50 32.47 -19.13
CA GLY A 144 -28.51 31.47 -19.47
C GLY A 144 -28.90 30.51 -18.33
N LEU A 145 -29.76 30.97 -17.42
CA LEU A 145 -30.67 30.11 -16.66
C LEU A 145 -31.72 29.52 -17.63
N GLY A 146 -31.29 28.56 -18.44
CA GLY A 146 -32.13 27.72 -19.29
C GLY A 146 -32.47 26.43 -18.55
N TYR A 147 -33.75 26.22 -18.30
CA TYR A 147 -34.36 25.00 -17.78
C TYR A 147 -33.71 23.74 -18.41
N MET A 148 -32.95 23.00 -17.61
CA MET A 148 -32.16 21.85 -18.06
C MET A 148 -33.04 20.59 -17.98
N GLU A 149 -33.87 20.40 -18.99
CA GLU A 149 -34.56 19.13 -19.22
C GLU A 149 -33.61 18.19 -19.99
N ASP A 150 -33.43 16.98 -19.45
CA ASP A 150 -32.63 15.87 -19.96
C ASP A 150 -31.08 15.98 -20.00
N ILE A 151 -30.46 15.92 -18.82
CA ILE A 151 -29.02 15.54 -18.65
C ILE A 151 -28.83 14.01 -18.67
N SER A 152 -29.81 13.22 -19.11
CA SER A 152 -29.68 11.76 -19.10
C SER A 152 -28.74 11.23 -20.19
N GLY A 153 -28.44 12.03 -21.22
CA GLY A 153 -27.71 11.58 -22.42
C GLY A 153 -26.18 11.72 -22.42
N SER A 154 -25.56 12.46 -21.48
CA SER A 154 -24.13 12.83 -21.59
C SER A 154 -23.33 12.69 -20.29
N LEU A 155 -23.69 11.77 -19.40
CA LEU A 155 -22.81 11.33 -18.31
C LEU A 155 -21.92 10.15 -18.70
N GLY A 156 -22.30 9.41 -19.75
CA GLY A 156 -21.53 8.24 -20.22
C GLY A 156 -20.14 8.57 -20.75
N ASN A 157 -19.90 9.82 -21.18
CA ASN A 157 -18.61 10.29 -21.67
C ASN A 157 -17.78 11.00 -20.58
N LEU A 158 -18.37 11.28 -19.42
CA LEU A 158 -17.70 11.87 -18.24
C LEU A 158 -17.21 10.79 -17.26
N LEU A 159 -17.80 9.59 -17.33
CA LEU A 159 -17.16 8.40 -16.83
C LEU A 159 -15.97 8.14 -17.75
N SER A 160 -14.76 8.41 -17.23
CA SER A 160 -13.54 7.95 -17.87
C SER A 160 -13.76 6.51 -18.33
N SER A 161 -13.37 6.20 -19.58
CA SER A 161 -13.12 4.80 -19.94
C SER A 161 -12.34 4.19 -18.78
N PRO A 162 -12.74 3.03 -18.22
CA PRO A 162 -12.06 2.48 -17.05
C PRO A 162 -10.58 2.56 -17.34
N LEU A 163 -9.84 3.35 -16.54
CA LEU A 163 -8.38 3.40 -16.61
C LEU A 163 -7.96 1.95 -16.68
N LYS A 164 -7.37 1.53 -17.82
CA LYS A 164 -7.14 0.11 -18.16
C LYS A 164 -6.72 -0.61 -16.89
N ASP A 165 -7.59 -1.47 -16.37
CA ASP A 165 -7.38 -2.17 -15.10
C ASP A 165 -5.92 -2.61 -15.05
N ILE A 166 -5.16 -2.02 -14.12
CA ILE A 166 -3.76 -2.37 -13.98
C ILE A 166 -3.75 -3.63 -13.13
N LYS A 167 -4.24 -4.73 -13.72
CA LYS A 167 -4.11 -6.05 -13.15
C LYS A 167 -2.61 -6.36 -13.13
N CYS A 168 -2.07 -6.69 -11.96
CA CYS A 168 -0.67 -7.11 -11.80
C CYS A 168 -0.55 -8.60 -11.50
N VAL A 169 -1.62 -9.20 -10.97
CA VAL A 169 -1.74 -10.62 -10.65
C VAL A 169 -3.14 -11.09 -11.07
N GLU A 170 -3.27 -12.29 -11.60
CA GLU A 170 -4.57 -12.82 -12.04
C GLU A 170 -5.46 -13.14 -10.84
N SER A 171 -4.93 -13.84 -9.84
CA SER A 171 -5.62 -14.15 -8.58
C SER A 171 -4.64 -14.48 -7.45
N ILE A 172 -5.02 -14.12 -6.22
CA ILE A 172 -4.35 -14.56 -4.99
C ILE A 172 -5.44 -15.14 -4.10
N VAL A 173 -5.44 -16.45 -3.85
CA VAL A 173 -6.44 -17.14 -3.01
C VAL A 173 -5.77 -17.97 -1.93
N PHE A 174 -6.48 -18.27 -0.85
CA PHE A 174 -5.98 -19.26 0.11
C PHE A 174 -6.06 -20.64 -0.54
N SER A 175 -4.99 -21.42 -0.40
CA SER A 175 -4.93 -22.78 -0.94
C SER A 175 -5.89 -23.71 -0.20
N SER A 176 -6.33 -24.78 -0.86
CA SER A 176 -7.15 -25.83 -0.24
C SER A 176 -6.43 -26.56 0.90
N PHE A 177 -5.10 -26.44 0.99
CA PHE A 177 -4.29 -26.97 2.09
C PHE A 177 -4.23 -26.06 3.33
N ASN A 178 -4.91 -24.90 3.31
CA ASN A 178 -4.97 -23.98 4.44
C ASN A 178 -6.16 -24.33 5.36
N PRO A 179 -5.97 -24.44 6.70
CA PRO A 179 -4.77 -24.12 7.47
C PRO A 179 -3.68 -25.21 7.40
N PRO A 180 -2.39 -24.84 7.57
CA PRO A 180 -1.31 -25.81 7.59
C PRO A 180 -1.51 -26.89 8.67
N PRO A 181 -1.19 -28.16 8.38
CA PRO A 181 -1.28 -29.25 9.35
C PRO A 181 -0.26 -29.07 10.49
N SER A 182 -0.54 -29.64 11.66
CA SER A 182 0.23 -29.39 12.90
C SER A 182 1.74 -29.58 12.75
N TYR A 183 2.20 -30.61 12.03
CA TYR A 183 3.62 -30.87 11.82
C TYR A 183 4.33 -29.79 10.99
N ARG A 184 3.60 -29.04 10.16
CA ARG A 184 4.12 -27.88 9.41
C ARG A 184 4.03 -26.60 10.21
N ARG A 185 3.02 -26.44 11.08
CA ARG A 185 2.97 -25.31 12.04
C ARG A 185 4.18 -25.31 12.97
N LEU A 186 4.69 -26.50 13.36
CA LEU A 186 5.95 -26.65 14.11
C LEU A 186 7.18 -26.17 13.33
N LEU A 187 7.09 -26.10 12.01
CA LEU A 187 8.13 -25.55 11.11
C LEU A 187 7.81 -24.11 10.71
N GLU A 188 6.98 -23.42 11.48
CA GLU A 188 6.60 -22.01 11.30
C GLU A 188 5.74 -21.74 10.05
N ASP A 189 5.15 -22.75 9.39
CA ASP A 189 4.19 -22.52 8.29
C ASP A 189 2.87 -21.98 8.87
N LEU A 190 2.48 -20.76 8.49
CA LEU A 190 1.27 -20.09 8.98
C LEU A 190 0.11 -20.20 7.99
N ILE A 191 0.38 -20.01 6.69
CA ILE A 191 -0.64 -20.05 5.64
C ILE A 191 -0.09 -20.64 4.32
N TYR A 192 -1.00 -21.14 3.49
CA TYR A 192 -0.74 -21.48 2.10
C TYR A 192 -1.64 -20.68 1.16
N LEU A 193 -1.05 -20.15 0.09
CA LEU A 193 -1.70 -19.34 -0.93
C LEU A 193 -1.48 -19.94 -2.32
N ASP A 194 -2.53 -19.91 -3.14
CA ASP A 194 -2.41 -20.19 -4.58
C ASP A 194 -2.45 -18.86 -5.33
N VAL A 195 -1.40 -18.61 -6.11
CA VAL A 195 -1.24 -17.38 -6.88
C VAL A 195 -1.18 -17.72 -8.37
N ILE A 196 -1.99 -17.02 -9.15
CA ILE A 196 -1.95 -17.09 -10.62
C ILE A 196 -1.47 -15.74 -11.12
N THR A 197 -0.36 -15.74 -11.84
CA THR A 197 0.22 -14.55 -12.45
C THR A 197 -0.42 -14.25 -13.81
N LEU A 198 -0.29 -13.02 -14.31
CA LEU A 198 -0.83 -12.65 -15.64
C LEU A 198 -0.15 -13.36 -16.81
N GLU A 199 0.98 -14.01 -16.56
CA GLU A 199 1.66 -14.89 -17.48
C GLU A 199 1.00 -16.28 -17.57
N GLY A 200 0.00 -16.57 -16.73
CA GLY A 200 -0.67 -17.87 -16.64
C GLY A 200 0.08 -18.88 -15.76
N ASN A 201 1.20 -18.48 -15.15
CA ASN A 201 1.95 -19.34 -14.23
C ASN A 201 1.22 -19.42 -12.88
N LYS A 202 1.10 -20.65 -12.36
CA LYS A 202 0.50 -20.95 -11.06
C LYS A 202 1.60 -21.26 -10.05
N PHE A 203 1.56 -20.60 -8.91
CA PHE A 203 2.50 -20.77 -7.81
C PHE A 203 1.77 -21.08 -6.52
N CYS A 204 2.30 -22.04 -5.77
CA CYS A 204 1.89 -22.31 -4.40
C CYS A 204 2.88 -21.60 -3.48
N ILE A 205 2.40 -20.66 -2.67
CA ILE A 205 3.22 -19.84 -1.77
C ILE A 205 2.95 -20.27 -0.34
N THR A 206 4.01 -20.50 0.42
CA THR A 206 3.95 -20.65 1.88
C THR A 206 4.28 -19.31 2.53
N GLY A 207 3.43 -18.87 3.46
CA GLY A 207 3.73 -17.79 4.38
C GLY A 207 4.15 -18.35 5.73
N SER A 208 5.37 -18.03 6.17
CA SER A 208 5.89 -18.36 7.49
C SER A 208 5.93 -17.14 8.41
N THR A 209 6.35 -17.34 9.66
CA THR A 209 6.56 -16.24 10.61
C THR A 209 7.59 -15.21 10.12
N LYS A 210 8.50 -15.58 9.21
CA LYS A 210 9.60 -14.70 8.77
C LYS A 210 9.45 -14.18 7.34
N MET A 211 8.85 -14.97 6.45
CA MET A 211 8.90 -14.70 5.02
C MET A 211 7.82 -15.44 4.23
N PHE A 212 7.69 -15.07 2.96
CA PHE A 212 6.92 -15.77 1.95
C PHE A 212 7.86 -16.44 0.96
N TYR A 213 7.58 -17.69 0.59
CA TYR A 213 8.37 -18.43 -0.40
C TYR A 213 7.51 -19.31 -1.29
N VAL A 214 7.98 -19.57 -2.52
CA VAL A 214 7.33 -20.51 -3.44
C VAL A 214 7.71 -21.94 -3.03
N ASN A 215 6.71 -22.77 -2.77
CA ASN A 215 6.89 -24.19 -2.48
C ASN A 215 6.70 -25.05 -3.75
N SER A 216 7.05 -26.33 -3.65
CA SER A 216 6.94 -27.30 -4.76
C SER A 216 5.56 -27.97 -4.85
N SER A 217 4.56 -27.45 -4.12
CA SER A 217 3.24 -28.05 -4.09
C SER A 217 2.53 -27.88 -5.43
N SER A 218 1.67 -28.84 -5.74
CA SER A 218 0.74 -28.78 -6.87
C SER A 218 -0.69 -28.71 -6.32
N ALA A 219 -1.67 -28.42 -7.19
CA ALA A 219 -3.08 -28.32 -6.80
C ALA A 219 -3.61 -29.53 -6.01
N ASN A 220 -3.06 -30.73 -6.25
CA ASN A 220 -3.53 -31.97 -5.65
C ASN A 220 -2.53 -32.60 -4.65
N THR A 221 -1.30 -32.10 -4.57
CA THR A 221 -0.25 -32.69 -3.73
C THR A 221 0.54 -31.58 -3.02
N LEU A 222 0.47 -31.58 -1.69
CA LEU A 222 1.28 -30.71 -0.84
C LEU A 222 2.73 -31.23 -0.82
N ASP A 223 3.64 -30.56 -1.52
CA ASP A 223 5.08 -30.70 -1.33
C ASP A 223 5.62 -29.38 -0.76
N PRO A 224 5.72 -29.28 0.57
CA PRO A 224 5.98 -28.02 1.22
C PRO A 224 7.49 -27.68 1.23
N ARG A 225 8.32 -28.46 0.53
CA ARG A 225 9.71 -28.10 0.24
C ARG A 225 9.78 -26.89 -0.69
N GLN A 226 10.80 -26.05 -0.50
CA GLN A 226 11.05 -24.91 -1.39
C GLN A 226 11.16 -25.38 -2.85
N SER A 227 10.62 -24.58 -3.76
CA SER A 227 10.76 -24.78 -5.20
C SER A 227 12.23 -24.81 -5.62
N LYS A 228 12.54 -25.57 -6.67
CA LYS A 228 13.88 -25.59 -7.30
C LYS A 228 14.32 -24.21 -7.80
N ALA A 229 13.37 -23.35 -8.15
CA ALA A 229 13.59 -21.92 -8.31
C ALA A 229 13.29 -21.25 -6.96
N THR A 230 14.34 -21.01 -6.18
CA THR A 230 14.25 -20.49 -4.80
C THR A 230 13.81 -19.03 -4.82
N PHE A 231 12.51 -18.78 -4.84
CA PHE A 231 11.93 -17.44 -4.69
C PHE A 231 11.42 -17.26 -3.27
N GLU A 232 11.97 -16.29 -2.56
CA GLU A 232 11.57 -15.90 -1.21
C GLU A 232 11.68 -14.39 -1.01
N ALA A 233 10.84 -13.83 -0.15
CA ALA A 233 10.90 -12.43 0.28
C ALA A 233 10.22 -12.24 1.64
N THR A 234 10.58 -11.18 2.37
CA THR A 234 10.02 -10.86 3.69
C THR A 234 8.55 -10.40 3.64
N ASN A 235 8.08 -9.92 2.50
CA ASN A 235 6.69 -9.54 2.28
C ASN A 235 6.17 -10.09 0.94
N LEU A 236 4.85 -10.23 0.83
CA LEU A 236 4.21 -10.87 -0.32
C LEU A 236 4.40 -10.05 -1.60
N VAL A 237 4.35 -8.72 -1.52
CA VAL A 237 4.55 -7.82 -2.66
C VAL A 237 5.94 -8.02 -3.28
N ALA A 238 6.99 -8.06 -2.46
CA ALA A 238 8.35 -8.30 -2.90
C ALA A 238 8.54 -9.70 -3.52
N LEU A 239 7.81 -10.71 -3.03
CA LEU A 239 7.81 -12.04 -3.66
C LEU A 239 7.13 -11.99 -5.03
N LEU A 240 6.00 -11.31 -5.14
CA LEU A 240 5.27 -11.13 -6.41
C LEU A 240 6.14 -10.42 -7.47
N GLN A 241 6.91 -9.41 -7.06
CA GLN A 241 7.90 -8.73 -7.91
C GLN A 241 9.00 -9.67 -8.43
N LYS A 242 9.39 -10.69 -7.66
CA LYS A 242 10.41 -11.67 -8.06
C LYS A 242 9.86 -12.73 -9.03
N ILE A 243 8.62 -13.17 -8.84
CA ILE A 243 8.03 -14.26 -9.63
C ILE A 243 7.36 -13.78 -10.93
N SER A 244 6.93 -12.51 -10.99
CA SER A 244 6.30 -11.93 -12.19
C SER A 244 7.09 -10.70 -12.67
N PRO A 245 7.79 -10.79 -13.82
CA PRO A 245 8.45 -9.63 -14.41
C PRO A 245 7.47 -8.55 -14.88
N LYS A 246 6.20 -8.91 -15.17
CA LYS A 246 5.14 -7.94 -15.45
C LYS A 246 4.72 -7.14 -14.22
N PHE A 247 4.84 -7.73 -13.03
CA PHE A 247 4.57 -7.05 -11.76
C PHE A 247 5.60 -5.96 -11.47
N LYS A 248 6.91 -6.23 -11.68
CA LYS A 248 7.98 -5.25 -11.38
C LYS A 248 7.94 -3.96 -12.23
N LYS A 249 7.34 -4.01 -13.42
CA LYS A 249 7.26 -2.86 -14.34
C LYS A 249 6.14 -1.87 -13.98
N ARG A 250 5.40 -2.11 -12.91
CA ARG A 250 4.17 -1.41 -12.55
C ARG A 250 4.15 -1.12 -11.06
#